data_AF-A0A554VMH7-F1
#
_entry.id   AF-A0A554VMH7-F1
#
_cell.length_a   1.000
_cell.length_b   1.000
_cell.length_c   1.000
_cell.angle_alpha   90.00
_cell.angle_beta   90.00
_cell.angle_gamma   90.00
#
_symmetry.space_group_name_H-M   'P 1'
#
loop_
_entity.id
_entity.type
_entity.pdbx_description
1 polymer ?
#
loop_
_entity_poly.entity_id
_entity_poly.type
_entity_poly.pdbx_seq_one_letter_code
_entity_poly.pdbx_strand_id
1 'polypeptide(L)'
;MLDFTLTDIEHKMTKLILNSILITITLCTTTSFSTIKLSQNEPKIIKIIPIKEEAFKYFQLQGETATGVKGEIYLNGKKLHEFNKESSRFFNNEAQELIKNGTNEITLKISSIGKDVEKDYFSKCVVFIALHGVNEKIFPSKETQIVRIKWNPEKDQNKEHIKYVFDVKR
;
A
#
# COMPACT_ATOMS: atom_id res chain seq x y z
N MET A 1 35.59 -9.72 85.62
CA MET A 1 34.27 -10.36 85.83
C MET A 1 33.31 -9.68 84.86
N LEU A 2 32.56 -10.50 84.10
CA LEU A 2 31.72 -10.18 82.94
C LEU A 2 32.46 -10.13 81.60
N ASP A 3 32.65 -11.34 81.08
CA ASP A 3 32.58 -11.68 79.67
C ASP A 3 31.39 -10.98 78.99
N PHE A 4 31.66 -10.30 77.87
CA PHE A 4 30.74 -10.26 76.74
C PHE A 4 31.60 -10.44 75.49
N THR A 5 31.59 -11.67 75.01
CA THR A 5 32.32 -12.15 73.87
C THR A 5 31.92 -11.40 72.59
N LEU A 6 32.91 -11.19 71.72
CA LEU A 6 32.81 -10.60 70.38
C LEU A 6 31.97 -11.44 69.39
N THR A 7 31.03 -12.25 69.88
CA THR A 7 30.19 -13.20 69.13
C THR A 7 28.77 -12.72 68.89
N ASP A 8 28.38 -11.53 69.35
CA ASP A 8 26.99 -11.05 69.26
C ASP A 8 26.74 -10.01 68.13
N ILE A 9 27.77 -9.64 67.37
CA ILE A 9 27.63 -8.75 66.20
C ILE A 9 27.64 -9.55 64.88
N GLU A 10 28.37 -10.66 64.79
CA GLU A 10 28.35 -11.54 63.62
C GLU A 10 27.04 -12.34 63.50
N HIS A 11 26.36 -12.62 64.60
CA HIS A 11 25.11 -13.39 64.58
C HIS A 11 23.89 -12.58 64.09
N LYS A 12 23.98 -11.25 64.07
CA LYS A 12 22.88 -10.35 63.66
C LYS A 12 22.91 -9.96 62.18
N MET A 13 24.09 -9.91 61.55
CA MET A 13 24.18 -9.70 60.09
C MET A 13 23.94 -10.98 59.28
N THR A 14 24.21 -12.16 59.85
CA THR A 14 24.01 -13.44 59.14
C THR A 14 22.54 -13.85 59.07
N LYS A 15 21.67 -13.28 59.91
CA LYS A 15 20.23 -13.57 59.92
C LYS A 15 19.42 -12.75 58.91
N LEU A 16 20.01 -11.69 58.33
CA LEU A 16 19.35 -10.89 57.28
C LEU A 16 19.67 -11.38 55.85
N ILE A 17 20.56 -12.35 55.69
CA ILE A 17 21.02 -12.84 54.39
C ILE A 17 20.36 -14.19 54.01
N LEU A 18 19.56 -14.79 54.89
CA LEU A 18 19.02 -16.15 54.67
C LEU A 18 17.57 -16.25 54.19
N ASN A 19 16.90 -15.12 53.89
CA ASN A 19 15.53 -15.14 53.34
C ASN A 19 15.39 -14.54 51.94
N SER A 20 16.50 -14.38 51.22
CA SER A 20 16.48 -14.04 49.79
C SER A 20 16.25 -15.33 49.00
N ILE A 21 14.99 -15.77 48.94
CA ILE A 21 14.59 -16.91 48.13
C ILE A 21 14.99 -16.61 46.68
N LEU A 22 16.00 -17.34 46.23
CA LEU A 22 16.45 -17.47 44.86
C LEU A 22 15.33 -18.13 44.06
N ILE A 23 14.37 -17.33 43.60
CA ILE A 23 13.44 -17.74 42.57
C ILE A 23 14.18 -17.62 41.23
N THR A 24 14.80 -18.73 40.84
CA THR A 24 15.33 -18.92 39.49
C THR A 24 14.15 -19.04 38.53
N ILE A 25 13.56 -17.92 38.11
CA ILE A 25 12.74 -17.91 36.90
C ILE A 25 13.71 -17.98 35.73
N THR A 26 14.02 -19.19 35.30
CA THR A 26 14.42 -19.45 33.91
C THR A 26 13.26 -19.03 33.02
N LEU A 27 13.16 -17.73 32.75
CA LEU A 27 12.43 -17.25 31.59
C LEU A 27 13.26 -17.71 30.42
N CYS A 28 12.86 -18.83 29.83
CA CYS A 28 13.27 -19.23 28.51
C CYS A 28 12.81 -18.11 27.57
N THR A 29 13.58 -17.03 27.46
CA THR A 29 13.47 -16.13 26.33
C THR A 29 14.00 -16.96 25.17
N THR A 30 13.11 -17.76 24.61
CA THR A 30 13.17 -18.00 23.19
C THR A 30 13.36 -16.61 22.60
N THR A 31 14.54 -16.34 22.08
CA THR A 31 14.67 -15.35 21.02
C THR A 31 13.81 -15.93 19.92
N SER A 32 12.50 -15.70 20.02
CA SER A 32 11.61 -15.79 18.90
C SER A 32 12.29 -14.88 17.90
N PHE A 33 12.88 -15.49 16.88
CA PHE A 33 13.09 -14.80 15.63
C PHE A 33 11.69 -14.30 15.27
N SER A 34 11.36 -13.10 15.73
CA SER A 34 10.42 -12.24 15.05
C SER A 34 11.08 -12.03 13.71
N THR A 35 10.80 -12.99 12.83
CA THR A 35 10.79 -12.81 11.40
C THR A 35 10.03 -11.52 11.25
N ILE A 36 10.75 -10.43 11.02
CA ILE A 36 10.17 -9.20 10.52
C ILE A 36 9.59 -9.65 9.19
N LYS A 37 8.34 -10.10 9.21
CA LYS A 37 7.51 -10.16 8.03
C LYS A 37 7.45 -8.70 7.62
N LEU A 38 8.34 -8.31 6.70
CA LEU A 38 8.15 -7.11 5.90
C LEU A 38 6.69 -7.18 5.46
N SER A 39 5.88 -6.25 5.95
CA SER A 39 4.46 -6.19 5.65
C SER A 39 4.32 -6.13 4.13
N GLN A 40 3.99 -7.26 3.49
CA GLN A 40 3.70 -7.34 2.05
C GLN A 40 2.40 -6.60 1.68
N ASN A 41 1.81 -5.85 2.62
CA ASN A 41 0.56 -5.12 2.44
C ASN A 41 0.74 -3.61 2.36
N GLU A 42 1.94 -3.07 2.61
CA GLU A 42 2.15 -1.64 2.43
C GLU A 42 2.16 -1.30 0.94
N PRO A 43 1.33 -0.33 0.51
CA PRO A 43 1.27 0.03 -0.90
C PRO A 43 2.59 0.66 -1.34
N LYS A 44 3.10 0.25 -2.50
CA LYS A 44 4.16 0.97 -3.19
C LYS A 44 3.62 2.35 -3.61
N ILE A 45 4.25 3.43 -3.16
CA ILE A 45 3.84 4.79 -3.51
C ILE A 45 4.70 5.30 -4.65
N ILE A 46 4.06 5.73 -5.73
CA ILE A 46 4.70 6.31 -6.92
C ILE A 46 4.12 7.71 -7.11
N LYS A 47 4.97 8.73 -7.05
CA LYS A 47 4.59 10.09 -7.43
C LYS A 47 4.62 10.20 -8.96
N ILE A 48 3.54 10.69 -9.55
CA ILE A 48 3.45 10.96 -10.99
C ILE A 48 3.29 12.46 -11.18
N ILE A 49 4.04 13.01 -12.15
CA ILE A 49 3.84 14.36 -12.65
C ILE A 49 2.77 14.29 -13.75
N PRO A 50 1.66 15.05 -13.66
CA PRO A 50 0.67 15.12 -14.72
C PRO A 50 1.29 15.52 -16.06
N ILE A 51 0.75 14.98 -17.16
CA ILE A 51 1.14 15.32 -18.53
C ILE A 51 0.76 16.78 -18.86
N LYS A 52 -0.32 17.26 -18.25
CA LYS A 52 -0.82 18.63 -18.36
C LYS A 52 -1.15 19.16 -16.98
N GLU A 53 -0.71 20.39 -16.70
CA GLU A 53 -0.85 21.03 -15.37
C GLU A 53 -1.83 22.21 -15.36
N GLU A 54 -2.52 22.45 -16.47
CA GLU A 54 -3.58 23.46 -16.56
C GLU A 54 -4.82 23.03 -15.75
N ALA A 55 -5.69 24.00 -15.47
CA ALA A 55 -6.96 23.71 -14.80
C ALA A 55 -7.98 23.12 -15.77
N PHE A 56 -8.71 22.10 -15.31
CA PHE A 56 -9.75 21.43 -16.09
C PHE A 56 -11.09 21.47 -15.36
N LYS A 57 -12.18 21.65 -16.13
CA LYS A 57 -13.55 21.69 -15.58
C LYS A 57 -14.17 20.30 -15.39
N TYR A 58 -13.88 19.38 -16.30
CA TYR A 58 -14.46 18.04 -16.31
C TYR A 58 -13.39 16.96 -16.31
N PHE A 59 -13.65 15.86 -15.60
CA PHE A 59 -12.76 14.73 -15.43
C PHE A 59 -13.49 13.41 -15.69
N GLN A 60 -12.78 12.46 -16.28
CA GLN A 60 -13.25 11.09 -16.49
C GLN A 60 -12.07 10.14 -16.32
N LEU A 61 -12.27 9.02 -15.64
CA LEU A 61 -11.28 7.95 -15.59
C LEU A 61 -11.55 6.94 -16.71
N GLN A 62 -10.51 6.54 -17.43
CA GLN A 62 -10.51 5.39 -18.33
C GLN A 62 -9.58 4.34 -17.75
N GLY A 63 -9.96 3.07 -17.86
CA GLY A 63 -9.04 1.97 -17.61
C GLY A 63 -9.25 0.83 -18.58
N GLU A 64 -8.16 0.10 -18.82
CA GLU A 64 -8.15 -1.10 -19.65
C GLU A 64 -7.30 -2.18 -18.97
N THR A 65 -7.79 -3.40 -18.98
CA THR A 65 -7.10 -4.55 -18.39
C THR A 65 -7.05 -5.70 -19.37
N ALA A 66 -5.91 -6.37 -19.43
CA ALA A 66 -5.77 -7.62 -20.17
C ALA A 66 -6.55 -8.77 -19.50
N THR A 67 -6.83 -9.80 -20.29
CA THR A 67 -7.37 -11.08 -19.79
C THR A 67 -6.43 -11.70 -18.77
N GLY A 68 -6.98 -12.36 -17.75
CA GLY A 68 -6.27 -13.08 -16.70
C GLY A 68 -5.92 -12.24 -15.48
N VAL A 69 -6.22 -10.94 -15.45
CA VAL A 69 -5.94 -10.05 -14.32
C VAL A 69 -7.19 -9.89 -13.43
N LYS A 70 -7.04 -10.09 -12.12
CA LYS A 70 -8.08 -9.76 -11.13
C LYS A 70 -7.63 -8.65 -10.20
N GLY A 71 -8.45 -7.63 -10.01
CA GLY A 71 -8.10 -6.49 -9.17
C GLY A 71 -9.14 -5.39 -9.15
N GLU A 72 -8.75 -4.28 -8.53
CA GLU A 72 -9.60 -3.12 -8.27
C GLU A 72 -8.82 -1.82 -8.51
N ILE A 73 -9.54 -0.80 -8.98
CA ILE A 73 -9.04 0.57 -9.11
C ILE A 73 -9.86 1.48 -8.21
N TYR A 74 -9.16 2.33 -7.47
CA TYR A 74 -9.74 3.34 -6.59
C TYR A 74 -9.22 4.72 -6.96
N LEU A 75 -10.04 5.74 -6.72
CA LEU A 75 -9.65 7.15 -6.76
C LEU A 75 -9.97 7.78 -5.41
N ASN A 76 -8.97 8.38 -4.78
CA ASN A 76 -9.09 9.04 -3.47
C ASN A 76 -9.80 8.16 -2.42
N GLY A 77 -9.49 6.86 -2.41
CA GLY A 77 -10.06 5.87 -1.50
C GLY A 77 -11.43 5.28 -1.90
N LYS A 78 -12.13 5.83 -2.90
CA LYS A 78 -13.40 5.26 -3.39
C LYS A 78 -13.15 4.28 -4.53
N LYS A 79 -13.74 3.07 -4.46
CA LYS A 79 -13.65 2.07 -5.53
C LYS A 79 -14.39 2.58 -6.77
N LEU A 80 -13.71 2.57 -7.91
CA LEU A 80 -14.28 2.98 -9.20
C LEU A 80 -14.54 1.81 -10.14
N HIS A 81 -13.71 0.76 -10.05
CA HIS A 81 -13.87 -0.40 -10.92
C HIS A 81 -13.25 -1.64 -10.30
N GLU A 82 -13.82 -2.80 -10.64
CA GLU A 82 -13.32 -4.13 -10.32
C GLU A 82 -13.29 -4.94 -11.61
N PHE A 83 -12.16 -5.59 -11.87
CA PHE A 83 -11.96 -6.46 -13.03
C PHE A 83 -11.68 -7.88 -12.55
N ASN A 84 -12.31 -8.85 -13.20
CA ASN A 84 -12.42 -10.23 -12.74
C ASN A 84 -11.91 -11.24 -13.79
N LYS A 85 -10.65 -11.09 -14.21
CA LYS A 85 -9.93 -11.93 -15.19
C LYS A 85 -10.42 -11.84 -16.64
N GLU A 86 -11.55 -11.22 -16.91
CA GLU A 86 -11.93 -10.86 -18.27
C GLU A 86 -11.18 -9.60 -18.72
N SER A 87 -10.84 -9.52 -20.00
CA SER A 87 -10.37 -8.26 -20.58
C SER A 87 -11.47 -7.22 -20.42
N SER A 88 -11.13 -6.04 -19.91
CA SER A 88 -12.12 -5.00 -19.67
C SER A 88 -11.62 -3.65 -20.16
N ARG A 89 -12.54 -2.84 -20.67
CA ARG A 89 -12.36 -1.41 -20.91
C ARG A 89 -13.52 -0.71 -20.25
N PHE A 90 -13.23 0.32 -19.46
CA PHE A 90 -14.25 1.09 -18.78
C PHE A 90 -13.96 2.58 -18.84
N PHE A 91 -15.04 3.35 -18.74
CA PHE A 91 -15.02 4.79 -18.55
C PHE A 91 -15.89 5.10 -17.33
N ASN A 92 -15.36 5.89 -16.39
CA ASN A 92 -16.05 6.21 -15.14
C ASN A 92 -16.06 7.74 -14.94
N ASN A 93 -17.27 8.30 -14.97
CA ASN A 93 -17.53 9.73 -14.77
C ASN A 93 -17.59 10.14 -13.29
N GLU A 94 -17.67 9.20 -12.34
CA GLU A 94 -17.61 9.51 -10.90
C GLU A 94 -16.27 10.16 -10.52
N ALA A 95 -15.23 10.02 -11.37
CA ALA A 95 -13.99 10.76 -11.25
C ALA A 95 -14.21 12.28 -11.13
N GLN A 96 -15.26 12.83 -11.77
CA GLN A 96 -15.60 14.26 -11.70
C GLN A 96 -15.82 14.77 -10.28
N GLU A 97 -16.49 13.97 -9.46
CA GLU A 97 -16.85 14.33 -8.08
C GLU A 97 -15.73 14.03 -7.10
N LEU A 98 -14.89 13.04 -7.43
CA LEU A 98 -13.82 12.58 -6.56
C LEU A 98 -12.52 13.37 -6.71
N ILE A 99 -12.25 13.95 -7.89
CA ILE A 99 -11.05 14.77 -8.12
C ILE A 99 -11.14 16.07 -7.31
N LYS A 100 -10.09 16.31 -6.53
CA LYS A 100 -9.91 17.48 -5.68
C LYS A 100 -8.89 18.43 -6.29
N ASN A 101 -9.01 19.71 -5.95
CA ASN A 101 -7.90 20.64 -6.17
C ASN A 101 -6.74 20.27 -5.22
N GLY A 102 -5.54 20.13 -5.75
CA GLY A 102 -4.36 19.63 -5.02
C GLY A 102 -4.13 18.13 -5.21
N THR A 103 -3.71 17.44 -4.15
CA THR A 103 -3.23 16.05 -4.22
C THR A 103 -4.36 15.04 -4.36
N ASN A 104 -4.19 14.14 -5.32
CA ASN A 104 -5.07 13.03 -5.64
C ASN A 104 -4.28 11.71 -5.69
N GLU A 105 -5.01 10.61 -5.52
CA GLU A 105 -4.47 9.25 -5.44
C GLU A 105 -5.29 8.32 -6.34
N ILE A 106 -4.63 7.64 -7.28
CA ILE A 106 -5.17 6.44 -7.92
C ILE A 106 -4.51 5.22 -7.27
N THR A 107 -5.31 4.34 -6.68
CA THR A 107 -4.80 3.07 -6.12
C THR A 107 -5.16 1.92 -7.05
N LEU A 108 -4.15 1.13 -7.43
CA LEU A 108 -4.28 -0.12 -8.16
C LEU A 108 -4.02 -1.29 -7.20
N LYS A 109 -5.01 -2.17 -7.03
CA LYS A 109 -4.88 -3.41 -6.26
C LYS A 109 -5.04 -4.60 -7.18
N ILE A 110 -3.97 -5.37 -7.37
CA ILE A 110 -3.99 -6.63 -8.11
C ILE A 110 -4.03 -7.78 -7.12
N SER A 111 -5.09 -8.56 -7.20
CA SER A 111 -5.35 -9.69 -6.30
C SER A 111 -4.84 -11.03 -6.86
N SER A 112 -4.81 -11.17 -8.19
CA SER A 112 -4.20 -12.32 -8.87
C SER A 112 -3.93 -12.01 -10.34
N ILE A 113 -2.96 -12.71 -10.91
CA ILE A 113 -2.57 -12.65 -12.33
C ILE A 113 -2.48 -14.08 -12.84
N GLY A 114 -3.09 -14.35 -13.98
CA GLY A 114 -2.97 -15.64 -14.67
C GLY A 114 -1.53 -15.89 -15.16
N LYS A 115 -1.16 -17.15 -15.35
CA LYS A 115 0.18 -17.53 -15.83
C LYS A 115 0.44 -17.06 -17.28
N ASP A 116 -0.63 -16.95 -18.06
CA ASP A 116 -0.60 -16.66 -19.48
C ASP A 116 -1.15 -15.24 -19.78
N VAL A 117 -0.91 -14.28 -18.89
CA VAL A 117 -1.38 -12.90 -19.10
C VAL A 117 -0.62 -12.27 -20.26
N GLU A 118 -1.36 -12.04 -21.34
CA GLU A 118 -0.89 -11.31 -22.52
C GLU A 118 -1.06 -9.80 -22.32
N LYS A 119 -0.25 -9.00 -23.03
CA LYS A 119 -0.42 -7.54 -23.03
C LYS A 119 -1.59 -7.17 -23.93
N ASP A 120 -2.36 -6.15 -23.52
CA ASP A 120 -3.48 -5.68 -24.33
C ASP A 120 -2.98 -5.06 -25.66
N TYR A 121 -3.66 -5.41 -26.76
CA TYR A 121 -3.27 -5.05 -28.13
C TYR A 121 -3.20 -3.53 -28.35
N PHE A 122 -4.13 -2.78 -27.75
CA PHE A 122 -4.23 -1.33 -27.94
C PHE A 122 -3.27 -0.54 -27.06
N SER A 123 -3.08 -0.97 -25.81
CA SER A 123 -2.29 -0.25 -24.82
C SER A 123 -0.83 -0.71 -24.71
N LYS A 124 -0.53 -1.94 -25.20
CA LYS A 124 0.74 -2.66 -25.03
C LYS A 124 1.15 -2.85 -23.57
N CYS A 125 0.19 -2.84 -22.64
CA CYS A 125 0.41 -3.12 -21.21
C CYS A 125 -0.71 -4.01 -20.63
N VAL A 126 -0.49 -4.53 -19.43
CA VAL A 126 -1.45 -5.40 -18.73
C VAL A 126 -2.56 -4.60 -18.05
N VAL A 127 -2.22 -3.47 -17.44
CA VAL A 127 -3.19 -2.50 -16.93
C VAL A 127 -2.83 -1.11 -17.45
N PHE A 128 -3.79 -0.47 -18.10
CA PHE A 128 -3.75 0.93 -18.50
C PHE A 128 -4.75 1.72 -17.68
N ILE A 129 -4.34 2.87 -17.16
CA ILE A 129 -5.24 3.82 -16.50
C ILE A 129 -4.92 5.21 -17.05
N ALA A 130 -5.96 5.94 -17.44
CA ALA A 130 -5.85 7.35 -17.81
C ALA A 130 -6.88 8.18 -17.06
N LEU A 131 -6.44 9.30 -16.51
CA LEU A 131 -7.34 10.36 -16.09
C LEU A 131 -7.39 11.39 -17.23
N HIS A 132 -8.59 11.68 -17.69
CA HIS A 132 -8.85 12.70 -18.69
C HIS A 132 -9.32 13.99 -18.01
N GLY A 133 -8.86 15.13 -18.51
CA GLY A 133 -9.26 16.47 -18.11
C GLY A 133 -9.64 17.29 -19.34
N VAL A 134 -10.78 17.97 -19.29
CA VAL A 134 -11.28 18.84 -20.37
C VAL A 134 -11.95 20.10 -19.85
N ASN A 135 -11.94 21.14 -20.68
CA ASN A 135 -12.66 22.39 -20.43
C ASN A 135 -13.99 22.49 -21.18
N GLU A 136 -14.21 21.59 -22.14
CA GLU A 136 -15.43 21.44 -22.91
C GLU A 136 -16.08 20.09 -22.59
N LYS A 137 -17.39 19.92 -22.80
CA LYS A 137 -18.12 18.71 -22.38
C LYS A 137 -17.86 17.46 -23.26
N ILE A 138 -16.75 17.45 -24.01
CA ILE A 138 -16.39 16.39 -24.95
C ILE A 138 -14.98 15.91 -24.59
N PHE A 139 -14.81 14.58 -24.45
CA PHE A 139 -13.54 13.95 -24.09
C PHE A 139 -12.88 13.27 -25.30
N PRO A 140 -12.05 13.96 -26.11
CA PRO A 140 -11.19 13.28 -27.08
C PRO A 140 -10.14 12.41 -26.37
N SER A 141 -10.10 11.11 -26.66
CA SER A 141 -9.51 10.11 -25.75
C SER A 141 -7.99 10.18 -25.52
N LYS A 142 -7.19 10.79 -26.41
CA LYS A 142 -5.72 10.86 -26.24
C LYS A 142 -5.23 12.24 -25.81
N GLU A 143 -5.83 13.30 -26.36
CA GLU A 143 -5.40 14.68 -26.14
C GLU A 143 -5.78 15.22 -24.76
N THR A 144 -6.71 14.55 -24.10
CA THR A 144 -7.26 14.97 -22.80
C THR A 144 -6.63 14.25 -21.63
N GLN A 145 -5.69 13.33 -21.89
CA GLN A 145 -5.03 12.57 -20.83
C GLN A 145 -4.11 13.48 -20.03
N ILE A 146 -4.44 13.68 -18.76
CA ILE A 146 -3.65 14.47 -17.81
C ILE A 146 -2.81 13.57 -16.91
N VAL A 147 -3.25 12.34 -16.65
CA VAL A 147 -2.45 11.29 -16.01
C VAL A 147 -2.54 10.05 -16.87
N ARG A 148 -1.40 9.38 -17.07
CA ARG A 148 -1.32 8.11 -17.78
C ARG A 148 -0.46 7.14 -16.98
N ILE A 149 -1.04 5.99 -16.66
CA ILE A 149 -0.38 4.89 -15.97
C ILE A 149 -0.40 3.68 -16.89
N LYS A 150 0.77 3.09 -17.10
CA LYS A 150 0.95 1.82 -17.78
C LYS A 150 1.65 0.88 -16.82
N TRP A 151 0.99 -0.21 -16.48
CA TRP A 151 1.52 -1.18 -15.54
C TRP A 151 1.60 -2.57 -16.18
N ASN A 152 2.70 -3.26 -15.89
CA ASN A 152 2.97 -4.64 -16.28
C ASN A 152 3.53 -5.39 -15.06
N PRO A 153 3.17 -6.66 -14.87
CA PRO A 153 3.75 -7.47 -13.82
C PRO A 153 5.22 -7.78 -14.11
N GLU A 154 6.01 -7.90 -13.04
CA GLU A 154 7.31 -8.57 -13.10
C GLU A 154 7.12 -10.10 -13.28
N LYS A 155 8.18 -10.81 -13.70
CA LYS A 155 8.12 -12.21 -14.16
C LYS A 155 7.36 -13.17 -13.23
N ASP A 156 7.48 -12.99 -11.92
CA ASP A 156 6.88 -13.85 -10.91
C ASP A 156 5.86 -13.10 -10.02
N GLN A 157 5.48 -11.89 -10.44
CA GLN A 157 4.56 -11.05 -9.69
C GLN A 157 3.12 -11.55 -9.89
N ASN A 158 2.44 -11.90 -8.80
CA ASN A 158 1.06 -12.39 -8.82
C ASN A 158 0.07 -11.44 -8.13
N LYS A 159 0.56 -10.48 -7.35
CA LYS A 159 -0.19 -9.48 -6.59
C LYS A 159 0.55 -8.17 -6.59
N GLU A 160 -0.20 -7.09 -6.42
CA GLU A 160 0.37 -5.75 -6.36
C GLU A 160 -0.58 -4.80 -5.62
N HIS A 161 -0.02 -3.83 -4.92
CA HIS A 161 -0.75 -2.73 -4.32
C HIS A 161 0.05 -1.45 -4.53
N ILE A 162 -0.35 -0.64 -5.52
CA ILE A 162 0.34 0.61 -5.86
C ILE A 162 -0.58 1.80 -5.66
N LYS A 163 -0.03 2.85 -5.04
CA LYS A 163 -0.63 4.18 -4.97
C LYS A 163 0.10 5.13 -5.90
N TYR A 164 -0.62 5.67 -6.85
CA TYR A 164 -0.14 6.70 -7.76
C TYR A 164 -0.64 8.06 -7.28
N VAL A 165 0.29 8.91 -6.84
CA VAL A 165 -0.02 10.20 -6.23
C VAL A 165 0.35 11.32 -7.19
N PHE A 166 -0.57 12.25 -7.43
CA PHE A 166 -0.40 13.35 -8.37
C PHE A 166 -1.22 14.57 -7.93
N ASP A 167 -0.80 15.76 -8.35
CA ASP A 167 -1.52 17.00 -8.07
C ASP A 167 -2.34 17.45 -9.28
N VAL A 168 -3.52 18.03 -9.05
CA VAL A 168 -4.39 18.59 -10.10
C VAL A 168 -4.81 20.00 -9.69
N LYS A 169 -4.86 20.93 -10.66
CA LYS A 169 -5.44 22.26 -10.47
C LYS A 169 -6.90 22.25 -10.96
N ARG A 170 -7.80 22.87 -10.19
CA ARG A 170 -9.22 22.99 -10.53
C ARG A 170 -9.70 24.43 -10.43
#